data_AF-A0A4S4LV45-F1
#
_entry.id   AF-A0A4S4LV45-F1
#
_cell.length_a   1.000
_cell.length_b   1.000
_cell.length_c   1.000
_cell.angle_alpha   90.00
_cell.angle_beta   90.00
_cell.angle_gamma   90.00
#
_symmetry.space_group_name_H-M   'P 1'
#
loop_
_entity.id
_entity.type
_entity.pdbx_description
1 polymer ?
#
loop_
_entity_poly.entity_id
_entity_poly.type
_entity_poly.pdbx_seq_one_letter_code
_entity_poly.pdbx_strand_id
1 'polypeptide(L)'
;THRQEAQKRQKAKYRTGTGPFMAYELLSYHPPPAHLYRHDLESFFWVLAWFCAVFNPDLHTVGFIPGWHQNRLQDIGTEKAKFLASYAEIERVCANTHATYMPFITTWIKYLRHILNNARNASIMEKEQREGYYELLDGTEDNVPMRPKLVAYARKKLLQAREELRDMVTYDVFMEVFAIPVRAL
;
A
#
# COMPACT_ATOMS: atom_id res chain seq x y z
N THR A 1 29.20 13.54 -26.36
CA THR A 1 28.26 12.49 -26.79
C THR A 1 28.36 11.22 -25.95
N HIS A 2 28.13 11.29 -24.63
CA HIS A 2 27.95 10.12 -23.72
C HIS A 2 27.69 10.64 -22.30
N ARG A 3 28.33 11.77 -21.94
CA ARG A 3 28.12 12.48 -20.67
C ARG A 3 26.71 13.09 -20.51
N GLN A 4 26.14 13.61 -21.60
CA GLN A 4 24.75 14.13 -21.61
C GLN A 4 23.70 13.01 -21.58
N GLU A 5 23.98 11.81 -22.12
CA GLU A 5 23.11 10.63 -22.00
C GLU A 5 23.21 9.97 -20.62
N ALA A 6 24.41 9.92 -20.03
CA ALA A 6 24.59 9.49 -18.65
C ALA A 6 23.87 10.42 -17.67
N GLN A 7 23.94 11.75 -17.87
CA GLN A 7 23.16 12.72 -17.10
C GLN A 7 21.66 12.66 -17.38
N LYS A 8 21.20 12.31 -18.59
CA LYS A 8 19.77 12.03 -18.87
C LYS A 8 19.29 10.73 -18.22
N ARG A 9 20.09 9.65 -18.26
CA ARG A 9 19.81 8.38 -17.55
C ARG A 9 19.80 8.58 -16.04
N GLN A 10 20.70 9.38 -15.51
CA GLN A 10 20.76 9.72 -14.08
C GLN A 10 19.63 10.68 -13.67
N LYS A 11 19.24 11.66 -14.51
CA LYS A 11 18.03 12.49 -14.30
C LYS A 11 16.72 11.69 -14.39
N ALA A 12 16.63 10.67 -15.25
CA ALA A 12 15.50 9.74 -15.26
C ALA A 12 15.47 8.85 -13.99
N LYS A 13 16.64 8.50 -13.46
CA LYS A 13 16.82 7.77 -12.18
C LYS A 13 16.36 8.55 -10.94
N TYR A 14 16.17 9.87 -11.04
CA TYR A 14 15.65 10.76 -9.98
C TYR A 14 14.22 11.26 -10.21
N ARG A 15 13.58 10.96 -11.35
CA ARG A 15 12.28 11.56 -11.71
C ARG A 15 11.05 10.81 -11.16
N THR A 16 11.25 9.75 -10.36
CA THR A 16 10.21 9.02 -9.62
C THR A 16 10.73 8.53 -8.26
N GLY A 17 11.10 9.42 -7.34
CA GLY A 17 11.07 9.07 -5.91
C GLY A 17 9.59 8.88 -5.53
N THR A 18 9.12 7.86 -4.83
CA THR A 18 9.73 6.81 -4.00
C THR A 18 8.92 5.52 -4.19
N GLY A 19 9.03 4.86 -5.36
CA GLY A 19 8.32 3.60 -5.66
C GLY A 19 8.24 2.60 -4.49
N PRO A 20 9.38 2.25 -3.86
CA PRO A 20 9.41 1.37 -2.70
C PRO A 20 8.56 1.82 -1.50
N PHE A 21 8.25 3.11 -1.38
CA PHE A 21 7.52 3.68 -0.25
C PHE A 21 6.15 4.25 -0.63
N MET A 22 5.73 4.21 -1.91
CA MET A 22 4.38 4.63 -2.29
C MET A 22 3.32 3.64 -1.79
N ALA A 23 2.16 4.17 -1.43
CA ALA A 23 0.98 3.40 -1.06
C ALA A 23 0.44 2.55 -2.23
N TYR A 24 -0.24 1.45 -1.92
CA TYR A 24 -0.76 0.50 -2.90
C TYR A 24 -1.65 1.16 -3.96
N GLU A 25 -2.60 2.01 -3.56
CA GLU A 25 -3.51 2.67 -4.51
C GLU A 25 -2.76 3.54 -5.53
N LEU A 26 -1.70 4.22 -5.08
CA LEU A 26 -0.86 5.08 -5.93
C LEU A 26 0.03 4.27 -6.89
N LEU A 27 0.29 2.99 -6.57
CA LEU A 27 1.07 2.07 -7.40
C LEU A 27 0.19 1.30 -8.41
N SER A 28 -1.03 0.94 -8.01
CA SER A 28 -1.84 -0.06 -8.70
C SER A 28 -3.03 0.50 -9.49
N TYR A 29 -3.47 1.72 -9.24
CA TYR A 29 -4.61 2.32 -9.96
C TYR A 29 -4.16 3.26 -11.07
N HIS A 30 -4.95 3.29 -12.15
CA HIS A 30 -4.73 4.19 -13.27
C HIS A 30 -6.06 4.85 -13.72
N PRO A 31 -6.16 6.19 -13.68
CA PRO A 31 -5.20 7.11 -13.07
C PRO A 31 -5.04 6.88 -11.55
N PRO A 32 -3.91 7.27 -10.95
CA PRO A 32 -3.76 7.18 -9.49
C PRO A 32 -4.80 8.11 -8.82
N PRO A 33 -5.39 7.70 -7.67
CA PRO A 33 -6.34 8.54 -6.96
C PRO A 33 -5.66 9.76 -6.34
N ALA A 34 -6.47 10.68 -5.81
CA ALA A 34 -5.96 11.77 -4.99
C ALA A 34 -5.18 11.21 -3.79
N HIS A 35 -4.07 11.88 -3.47
CA HIS A 35 -3.27 11.55 -2.30
C HIS A 35 -4.06 11.90 -1.01
N LEU A 36 -4.23 10.92 -0.13
CA LEU A 36 -4.93 11.04 1.16
C LEU A 36 -4.00 10.73 2.32
N TYR A 37 -4.33 11.21 3.51
CA TYR A 37 -3.56 10.97 4.74
C TYR A 37 -3.20 9.49 5.01
N ARG A 38 -4.11 8.55 4.68
CA ARG A 38 -3.85 7.11 4.81
C ARG A 38 -2.67 6.62 3.97
N HIS A 39 -2.37 7.29 2.85
CA HIS A 39 -1.23 6.95 2.00
C HIS A 39 0.09 7.34 2.66
N ASP A 40 0.13 8.45 3.39
CA ASP A 40 1.32 8.84 4.17
C ASP A 40 1.61 7.83 5.29
N LEU A 41 0.57 7.34 5.98
CA LEU A 41 0.70 6.28 6.99
C LEU A 41 1.15 4.96 6.38
N GLU A 42 0.59 4.57 5.23
CA GLU A 42 1.04 3.38 4.51
C GLU A 42 2.50 3.54 4.04
N SER A 43 2.88 4.73 3.56
CA SER A 43 4.27 5.05 3.19
C SER A 43 5.22 4.90 4.37
N PHE A 44 4.84 5.37 5.55
CA PHE A 44 5.61 5.18 6.77
C PHE A 44 5.76 3.69 7.14
N PHE A 45 4.69 2.89 7.02
CA PHE A 45 4.79 1.44 7.19
C PHE A 45 5.81 0.82 6.23
N TRP A 46 5.81 1.22 4.96
CA TRP A 46 6.76 0.69 3.98
C TRP A 46 8.21 1.03 4.31
N VAL A 47 8.47 2.23 4.84
CA VAL A 47 9.80 2.60 5.35
C VAL A 47 10.20 1.74 6.54
N LEU A 48 9.30 1.56 7.52
CA LEU A 48 9.57 0.75 8.72
C LEU A 48 9.84 -0.72 8.35
N ALA A 49 9.00 -1.31 7.51
CA ALA A 49 9.13 -2.71 7.07
C ALA A 49 10.44 -2.92 6.28
N TRP A 50 10.77 -1.99 5.37
CA TRP A 50 12.03 -2.02 4.63
C TRP A 50 13.22 -1.94 5.59
N PHE A 51 13.23 -0.96 6.49
CA PHE A 51 14.33 -0.76 7.43
C PHE A 51 14.57 -2.01 8.28
N CYS A 52 13.52 -2.55 8.91
CA CYS A 52 13.62 -3.77 9.71
C CYS A 52 14.12 -4.97 8.89
N ALA A 53 13.74 -5.08 7.61
CA ALA A 53 14.12 -6.20 6.76
C ALA A 53 15.58 -6.15 6.28
N VAL A 54 16.13 -4.96 6.04
CA VAL A 54 17.41 -4.83 5.31
C VAL A 54 18.54 -4.10 6.05
N PHE A 55 18.26 -3.46 7.19
CA PHE A 55 19.31 -2.76 7.93
C PHE A 55 20.11 -3.72 8.81
N ASN A 56 21.43 -3.67 8.66
CA ASN A 56 22.37 -4.39 9.49
C ASN A 56 23.10 -3.40 10.43
N PRO A 57 22.87 -3.47 11.76
CA PRO A 57 23.45 -2.53 12.71
C PRO A 57 24.94 -2.76 12.94
N ASP A 58 25.44 -3.99 12.83
CA ASP A 58 26.85 -4.33 13.04
C ASP A 58 27.73 -3.80 11.90
N LEU A 59 27.22 -3.89 10.67
CA LEU A 59 27.92 -3.44 9.47
C LEU A 59 27.59 -2.00 9.10
N HIS A 60 26.59 -1.38 9.75
CA HIS A 60 26.04 -0.08 9.39
C HIS A 60 25.65 0.02 7.89
N THR A 61 25.11 -1.06 7.34
CA THR A 61 24.70 -1.14 5.93
C THR A 61 23.20 -1.28 5.79
N VAL A 62 22.68 -0.75 4.69
CA VAL A 62 21.27 -0.85 4.30
C VAL A 62 21.21 -1.65 3.01
N GLY A 63 20.53 -2.79 3.04
CA GLY A 63 20.28 -3.61 1.85
C GLY A 63 19.17 -3.06 0.96
N PHE A 64 18.67 -3.91 0.05
CA PHE A 64 17.56 -3.57 -0.82
C PHE A 64 16.63 -4.77 -0.98
N ILE A 65 15.33 -4.49 -1.17
CA ILE A 65 14.33 -5.52 -1.51
C ILE A 65 14.10 -5.42 -3.02
N PRO A 66 14.57 -6.38 -3.84
CA PRO A 66 14.50 -6.28 -5.31
C PRO A 66 13.07 -6.07 -5.82
N GLY A 67 12.09 -6.78 -5.25
CA GLY A 67 10.68 -6.67 -5.62
C GLY A 67 10.08 -5.27 -5.41
N TRP A 68 10.66 -4.47 -4.50
CA TRP A 68 10.15 -3.13 -4.21
C TRP A 68 10.83 -2.05 -5.06
N HIS A 69 11.89 -2.40 -5.81
CA HIS A 69 12.70 -1.50 -6.64
C HIS A 69 12.55 -1.82 -8.13
N GLN A 70 11.31 -1.97 -8.59
CA GLN A 70 10.99 -2.27 -9.99
C GLN A 70 10.84 -0.99 -10.83
N ASN A 71 11.02 -1.11 -12.14
CA ASN A 71 10.85 0.02 -13.07
C ASN A 71 9.38 0.41 -13.26
N ARG A 72 8.45 -0.55 -13.11
CA ARG A 72 7.02 -0.32 -13.25
C ARG A 72 6.36 -0.27 -11.87
N LEU A 73 5.55 0.76 -11.63
CA LEU A 73 4.87 0.93 -10.35
C LEU A 73 3.89 -0.21 -10.04
N GLN A 74 3.22 -0.75 -11.06
CA GLN A 74 2.30 -1.88 -10.86
C GLN A 74 3.01 -3.15 -10.38
N ASP A 75 4.26 -3.37 -10.82
CA ASP A 75 5.06 -4.51 -10.38
C ASP A 75 5.44 -4.35 -8.90
N ILE A 76 5.80 -3.13 -8.47
CA ILE A 76 6.03 -2.81 -7.05
C ILE A 76 4.75 -3.06 -6.23
N GLY A 77 3.59 -2.58 -6.71
CA GLY A 77 2.31 -2.79 -6.04
C GLY A 77 1.95 -4.27 -5.90
N THR A 78 2.29 -5.08 -6.91
CA THR A 78 2.09 -6.54 -6.89
C THR A 78 2.97 -7.22 -5.83
N GLU A 79 4.25 -6.88 -5.77
CA GLU A 79 5.18 -7.43 -4.77
C GLU A 79 4.78 -7.03 -3.34
N LYS A 80 4.35 -5.77 -3.16
CA LYS A 80 3.81 -5.30 -1.88
C LYS A 80 2.53 -6.01 -1.48
N ALA A 81 1.62 -6.25 -2.41
CA ALA A 81 0.40 -7.02 -2.15
C ALA A 81 0.72 -8.45 -1.70
N LYS A 82 1.74 -9.10 -2.29
CA LYS A 82 2.22 -10.42 -1.82
C LYS A 82 2.75 -10.33 -0.39
N PHE A 83 3.55 -9.31 -0.07
CA PHE A 83 4.06 -9.12 1.29
C PHE A 83 2.90 -8.95 2.30
N LEU A 84 1.87 -8.17 1.94
CA LEU A 84 0.68 -7.98 2.78
C LEU A 84 -0.16 -9.25 2.99
N ALA A 85 -0.16 -10.19 2.05
CA ALA A 85 -1.08 -11.34 2.05
C ALA A 85 -0.42 -12.70 2.35
N SER A 86 0.84 -12.92 1.96
CA SER A 86 1.49 -14.23 1.96
C SER A 86 2.55 -14.35 3.05
N TYR A 87 2.40 -15.36 3.91
CA TYR A 87 3.42 -15.68 4.93
C TYR A 87 4.76 -16.09 4.30
N ALA A 88 4.74 -16.88 3.22
CA ALA A 88 5.95 -17.28 2.49
C ALA A 88 6.71 -16.06 1.92
N GLU A 89 5.99 -15.01 1.53
CA GLU A 89 6.61 -13.78 1.04
C GLU A 89 7.27 -12.98 2.17
N ILE A 90 6.69 -12.98 3.38
CA ILE A 90 7.32 -12.38 4.56
C ILE A 90 8.62 -13.10 4.87
N GLU A 91 8.61 -14.44 4.91
CA GLU A 91 9.80 -15.24 5.16
C GLU A 91 10.88 -14.95 4.13
N ARG A 92 10.50 -14.89 2.85
CA ARG A 92 11.42 -14.57 1.75
C ARG A 92 12.05 -13.16 1.91
N VAL A 93 11.24 -12.15 2.22
CA VAL A 93 11.71 -10.76 2.36
C VAL A 93 12.54 -10.58 3.64
N CYS A 94 12.20 -11.27 4.72
CA CYS A 94 12.84 -11.14 6.03
C CYS A 94 13.90 -12.22 6.30
N ALA A 95 14.27 -13.02 5.30
CA ALA A 95 15.19 -14.16 5.47
C ALA A 95 16.56 -13.77 6.04
N ASN A 96 17.02 -12.55 5.74
CA ASN A 96 18.30 -12.02 6.20
C ASN A 96 18.15 -10.88 7.23
N THR A 97 16.97 -10.75 7.84
CA THR A 97 16.72 -9.73 8.86
C THR A 97 17.67 -9.93 10.03
N HIS A 98 18.32 -8.86 10.48
CA HIS A 98 19.18 -8.90 11.66
C HIS A 98 18.37 -9.27 12.91
N ALA A 99 18.95 -10.04 13.83
CA ALA A 99 18.27 -10.54 15.03
C ALA A 99 17.67 -9.40 15.88
N THR A 100 18.33 -8.23 15.94
CA THR A 100 17.82 -7.01 16.59
C THR A 100 16.45 -6.57 16.08
N TYR A 101 16.15 -6.78 14.79
CA TYR A 101 14.90 -6.33 14.15
C TYR A 101 13.84 -7.42 14.04
N MET A 102 14.20 -8.69 14.27
CA MET A 102 13.24 -9.80 14.23
C MET A 102 12.03 -9.61 15.17
N PRO A 103 12.18 -9.11 16.41
CA PRO A 103 11.05 -8.78 17.26
C PRO A 103 10.06 -7.80 16.62
N PHE A 104 10.52 -6.81 15.85
CA PHE A 104 9.65 -5.85 15.16
C PHE A 104 8.91 -6.49 13.97
N ILE A 105 9.57 -7.42 13.26
CA ILE A 105 8.94 -8.21 12.18
C ILE A 105 7.77 -9.03 12.74
N THR A 106 7.98 -9.72 13.87
CA THR A 106 6.98 -10.64 14.46
C THR A 106 5.92 -9.94 15.30
N THR A 107 6.09 -8.64 15.59
CA THR A 107 5.12 -7.80 16.33
C THR A 107 4.54 -6.70 15.46
N TRP A 108 5.12 -5.49 15.46
CA TRP A 108 4.55 -4.30 14.82
C TRP A 108 4.28 -4.52 13.33
N ILE A 109 5.25 -5.04 12.58
CA ILE A 109 5.08 -5.29 11.15
C ILE A 109 3.97 -6.30 10.90
N LYS A 110 3.92 -7.39 11.67
CA LYS A 110 2.84 -8.38 11.57
C LYS A 110 1.46 -7.74 11.71
N TYR A 111 1.23 -6.94 12.76
CA TYR A 111 -0.09 -6.34 13.00
C TYR A 111 -0.45 -5.26 11.97
N LEU A 112 0.47 -4.34 11.68
CA LEU A 112 0.24 -3.29 10.66
C LEU A 112 -0.01 -3.91 9.28
N ARG A 113 0.69 -4.99 8.94
CA ARG A 113 0.48 -5.73 7.68
C ARG A 113 -0.93 -6.28 7.57
N HIS A 114 -1.50 -6.82 8.65
CA HIS A 114 -2.89 -7.29 8.65
C HIS A 114 -3.88 -6.13 8.43
N ILE A 115 -3.68 -5.00 9.12
CA ILE A 115 -4.50 -3.79 8.96
C ILE A 115 -4.43 -3.28 7.52
N LEU A 116 -3.23 -3.15 6.95
CA LEU A 116 -3.02 -2.66 5.60
C LEU A 116 -3.52 -3.63 4.52
N ASN A 117 -3.46 -4.94 4.76
CA ASN A 117 -4.06 -5.92 3.86
C ASN A 117 -5.59 -5.79 3.83
N ASN A 118 -6.21 -5.55 4.99
CA ASN A 118 -7.65 -5.29 5.07
C ASN A 118 -8.02 -3.97 4.39
N ALA A 119 -7.25 -2.90 4.62
CA ALA A 119 -7.43 -1.61 3.96
C ALA A 119 -7.28 -1.71 2.43
N ARG A 120 -6.30 -2.50 1.95
CA ARG A 120 -6.15 -2.81 0.53
C ARG A 120 -7.41 -3.49 -0.04
N ASN A 121 -7.95 -4.49 0.65
CA ASN A 121 -9.15 -5.19 0.20
C ASN A 121 -10.38 -4.26 0.23
N ALA A 122 -10.51 -3.42 1.25
CA ALA A 122 -11.56 -2.40 1.34
C ALA A 122 -11.44 -1.34 0.24
N SER A 123 -10.23 -0.97 -0.15
CA SER A 123 -9.95 -0.08 -1.29
C SER A 123 -10.39 -0.68 -2.62
N ILE A 124 -10.12 -1.97 -2.85
CA ILE A 124 -10.63 -2.68 -4.03
C ILE A 124 -12.16 -2.68 -4.04
N MET A 125 -12.79 -2.98 -2.90
CA MET A 125 -14.25 -2.94 -2.77
C MET A 125 -14.80 -1.52 -3.03
N GLU A 126 -14.21 -0.47 -2.45
CA GLU A 126 -14.63 0.93 -2.69
C GLU A 126 -14.56 1.28 -4.17
N LYS A 127 -13.47 0.87 -4.85
CA LYS A 127 -13.30 1.08 -6.28
C LYS A 127 -14.40 0.39 -7.08
N GLU A 128 -14.70 -0.88 -6.80
CA GLU A 128 -15.77 -1.63 -7.46
C GLU A 128 -17.15 -0.99 -7.24
N GLN A 129 -17.46 -0.58 -6.00
CA GLN A 129 -18.72 0.12 -5.70
C GLN A 129 -18.80 1.48 -6.40
N ARG A 130 -17.66 2.18 -6.55
CA ARG A 130 -17.59 3.47 -7.22
C ARG A 130 -17.82 3.34 -8.72
N GLU A 131 -17.18 2.36 -9.35
CA GLU A 131 -17.34 2.08 -10.78
C GLU A 131 -18.79 1.68 -11.10
N GLY A 132 -19.38 0.76 -10.32
CA GLY A 132 -20.79 0.38 -10.50
C GLY A 132 -21.78 1.52 -10.24
N TYR A 133 -21.48 2.43 -9.32
CA TYR A 133 -22.31 3.62 -9.10
C TYR A 133 -22.28 4.56 -10.32
N TYR A 134 -21.10 4.83 -10.89
CA TYR A 134 -20.98 5.70 -12.06
C TYR A 134 -21.56 5.07 -13.32
N GLU A 135 -21.40 3.75 -13.51
CA GLU A 135 -22.04 3.03 -14.61
C GLU A 135 -23.57 3.22 -14.62
N LEU A 136 -24.21 3.15 -13.44
CA LEU A 136 -25.66 3.38 -13.29
C LEU A 136 -26.07 4.84 -13.51
N LEU A 137 -25.17 5.80 -13.23
CA LEU A 137 -25.41 7.22 -13.49
C LEU A 137 -25.28 7.56 -14.97
N ASP A 138 -24.27 7.02 -15.65
CA ASP A 138 -23.94 7.31 -17.04
C ASP A 138 -24.89 6.64 -18.04
N GLY A 139 -25.71 5.69 -17.59
CA GLY A 139 -26.73 5.04 -18.40
C GLY A 139 -27.71 6.03 -19.04
N THR A 140 -27.95 5.92 -20.34
CA THR A 140 -28.84 6.82 -21.10
C THR A 140 -30.30 6.35 -21.12
N GLU A 141 -30.61 5.23 -20.46
CA GLU A 141 -31.95 4.67 -20.40
C GLU A 141 -32.77 5.33 -19.27
N ASP A 142 -33.30 6.51 -19.56
CA ASP A 142 -34.09 7.30 -18.61
C ASP A 142 -35.46 6.68 -18.27
N ASN A 143 -35.88 5.65 -19.01
CA ASN A 143 -37.20 5.01 -18.87
C ASN A 143 -37.20 3.69 -18.08
N VAL A 144 -36.13 3.36 -17.35
CA VAL A 144 -36.09 2.14 -16.50
C VAL A 144 -36.65 2.46 -15.10
N PRO A 145 -37.85 1.97 -14.71
CA PRO A 145 -38.49 2.36 -13.45
C PRO A 145 -37.71 1.96 -12.19
N MET A 146 -36.84 0.95 -12.31
CA MET A 146 -36.00 0.45 -11.21
C MET A 146 -34.71 1.28 -11.01
N ARG A 147 -34.28 2.07 -12.01
CA ARG A 147 -32.99 2.78 -11.99
C ARG A 147 -32.81 3.67 -10.77
N PRO A 148 -33.80 4.50 -10.33
CA PRO A 148 -33.63 5.32 -9.12
C PRO A 148 -33.34 4.49 -7.86
N LYS A 149 -33.96 3.31 -7.74
CA LYS A 149 -33.73 2.39 -6.61
C LYS A 149 -32.33 1.78 -6.67
N LEU A 150 -31.87 1.37 -7.85
CA LEU A 150 -30.52 0.83 -8.05
C LEU A 150 -29.44 1.88 -7.76
N VAL A 151 -29.60 3.11 -8.28
CA VAL A 151 -28.67 4.21 -8.02
C VAL A 151 -28.62 4.55 -6.53
N ALA A 152 -29.76 4.60 -5.84
CA ALA A 152 -29.81 4.85 -4.40
C ALA A 152 -29.11 3.73 -3.60
N TYR A 153 -29.32 2.47 -3.99
CA TYR A 153 -28.66 1.33 -3.36
C TYR A 153 -27.14 1.34 -3.59
N ALA A 154 -26.69 1.56 -4.82
CA ALA A 154 -25.28 1.66 -5.17
C ALA A 154 -24.59 2.82 -4.44
N ARG A 155 -25.25 3.98 -4.36
CA ARG A 155 -24.75 5.13 -3.57
C ARG A 155 -24.56 4.76 -2.11
N LYS A 156 -25.52 4.05 -1.50
CA LYS A 156 -25.41 3.61 -0.10
C LYS A 156 -24.21 2.68 0.09
N LYS A 157 -24.01 1.71 -0.80
CA LYS A 157 -22.87 0.79 -0.77
C LYS A 157 -21.53 1.51 -0.94
N LEU A 158 -21.45 2.47 -1.86
CA LEU A 158 -20.26 3.30 -2.04
C LEU A 158 -19.93 4.12 -0.80
N LEU A 159 -20.93 4.76 -0.17
CA LEU A 159 -20.71 5.54 1.05
C LEU A 159 -20.21 4.65 2.20
N GLN A 160 -20.80 3.47 2.36
CA GLN A 160 -20.37 2.49 3.36
C GLN A 160 -18.91 2.05 3.11
N ALA A 161 -18.55 1.66 1.89
CA ALA A 161 -17.20 1.23 1.57
C ALA A 161 -16.15 2.34 1.79
N ARG A 162 -16.51 3.60 1.53
CA ARG A 162 -15.65 4.76 1.79
C ARG A 162 -15.41 5.00 3.27
N GLU A 163 -16.46 4.89 4.07
CA GLU A 163 -16.39 5.03 5.52
C GLU A 163 -15.54 3.92 6.13
N GLU A 164 -15.80 2.66 5.77
CA GLU A 164 -15.01 1.51 6.21
C GLU A 164 -13.53 1.68 5.85
N LEU A 165 -13.19 2.07 4.62
CA LEU A 165 -11.80 2.29 4.21
C LEU A 165 -11.12 3.47 4.94
N ARG A 166 -11.85 4.56 5.18
CA ARG A 166 -11.33 5.75 5.89
C ARG A 166 -10.87 5.40 7.30
N ASP A 167 -11.64 4.55 7.98
CA ASP A 167 -11.46 4.30 9.41
C ASP A 167 -10.46 3.17 9.71
N MET A 168 -9.94 2.46 8.68
CA MET A 168 -8.97 1.38 8.85
C MET A 168 -7.52 1.82 9.06
N VAL A 169 -7.10 2.93 8.45
CA VAL A 169 -5.68 3.37 8.44
C VAL A 169 -5.60 4.77 9.05
N THR A 170 -5.49 4.81 10.38
CA THR A 170 -5.47 6.05 11.18
C THR A 170 -4.23 6.13 12.05
N TYR A 171 -3.98 7.32 12.59
CA TYR A 171 -2.89 7.52 13.56
C TYR A 171 -3.06 6.64 14.79
N ASP A 172 -4.27 6.61 15.35
CA ASP A 172 -4.58 5.91 16.60
C ASP A 172 -4.33 4.41 16.45
N VAL A 173 -4.73 3.82 15.33
CA VAL A 173 -4.45 2.40 15.01
C VAL A 173 -2.95 2.11 14.97
N PHE A 174 -2.14 3.01 14.41
CA PHE A 174 -0.68 2.86 14.43
C PHE A 174 -0.12 2.95 15.85
N MET A 175 -0.61 3.90 16.66
CA MET A 175 -0.16 4.07 18.03
C MET A 175 -0.55 2.89 18.93
N GLU A 176 -1.72 2.30 18.73
CA GLU A 176 -2.14 1.08 19.41
C GLU A 176 -1.17 -0.07 19.12
N VAL A 177 -0.73 -0.23 17.87
CA VAL A 177 0.28 -1.25 17.52
C VAL A 177 1.63 -0.93 18.15
N PHE A 178 2.04 0.34 18.17
CA PHE A 178 3.33 0.74 18.77
C PHE A 178 3.35 0.68 20.29
N ALA A 179 2.19 0.69 20.94
CA ALA A 179 2.07 0.42 22.36
C ALA A 179 2.37 -1.04 22.72
N ILE A 180 2.37 -1.96 21.74
CA ILE A 180 2.72 -3.37 21.95
C ILE A 180 4.23 -3.46 22.25
N PRO A 181 4.63 -3.99 23.42
CA PRO A 181 6.05 -4.11 23.76
C PRO A 181 6.79 -5.04 22.80
N VAL A 182 7.89 -4.54 22.24
CA VAL A 182 8.83 -5.34 21.44
C VAL A 182 9.82 -5.99 22.38
N ARG A 183 9.65 -7.29 22.64
CA ARG A 183 10.55 -8.06 23.51
C ARG A 183 11.58 -8.78 22.65
N ALA A 184 12.85 -8.67 23.03
CA ALA A 184 13.88 -9.55 22.49
C ALA A 184 13.53 -11.00 22.86
N LEU A 185 13.66 -11.91 21.89
CA LEU A 185 13.63 -13.36 22.12
C LEU A 185 14.90 -13.78 22.84
#